data_AF-A0A1X1FEU6-F1
#
_entry.id   AF-A0A1X1FEU6-F1
#
_cell.length_a   1.000
_cell.length_b   1.000
_cell.length_c   1.000
_cell.angle_alpha   90.00
_cell.angle_beta   90.00
_cell.angle_gamma   90.00
#
_symmetry.space_group_name_H-M   'P 1'
#
loop_
_entity.id
_entity.type
_entity.pdbx_description
1 polymer ?
#
loop_
_entity_poly.entity_id
_entity_poly.type
_entity_poly.pdbx_seq_one_letter_code
_entity_poly.pdbx_strand_id
1 'polypeptide(L)'
;MIFAHIKKHLDQVNDNETVYIARSNNRTVFAISQEKMDWYERTLRAKEGALEYAAARDQLIKRHVLPDDEIVESNDHYWDQFK
;
A
#
# COMPACT_ATOMS: atom_id res chain seq x y z
N MET A 1 -10.01 -20.90 22.86
CA MET A 1 -10.21 -19.44 22.71
C MET A 1 -9.13 -18.74 21.87
N ILE A 2 -7.90 -19.27 21.73
CA ILE A 2 -6.83 -18.67 20.91
C ILE A 2 -7.13 -18.69 19.40
N PHE A 3 -7.72 -19.77 18.88
CA PHE A 3 -8.08 -19.91 17.45
C PHE A 3 -9.13 -18.91 16.95
N ALA A 4 -9.96 -18.33 17.83
CA ALA A 4 -10.98 -17.37 17.40
C ALA A 4 -10.35 -16.03 16.98
N HIS A 5 -9.26 -15.63 17.65
CA HIS A 5 -8.60 -14.36 17.40
C HIS A 5 -7.71 -14.42 16.16
N ILE A 6 -7.06 -15.58 15.89
CA ILE A 6 -6.23 -15.72 14.70
C ILE A 6 -7.04 -15.65 13.42
N LYS A 7 -8.24 -16.26 13.38
CA LYS A 7 -9.12 -16.18 12.21
C LYS A 7 -9.49 -14.73 11.89
N LYS A 8 -9.96 -13.99 12.90
CA LYS A 8 -10.31 -12.57 12.75
C LYS A 8 -9.14 -11.76 12.18
N HIS A 9 -7.93 -11.96 12.70
CA HIS A 9 -6.75 -11.25 12.20
C HIS A 9 -6.38 -11.64 10.77
N LEU A 10 -6.57 -12.89 10.37
CA LEU A 10 -6.33 -13.32 8.98
C LEU A 10 -7.39 -12.74 8.03
N ASP A 11 -8.64 -12.65 8.45
CA ASP A 11 -9.70 -12.00 7.66
C ASP A 11 -9.37 -10.51 7.45
N GLN A 12 -8.93 -9.79 8.50
CA GLN A 12 -8.44 -8.40 8.40
C GLN A 12 -7.28 -8.24 7.42
N VAL A 13 -6.31 -9.17 7.46
CA VAL A 13 -5.16 -9.16 6.55
C VAL A 13 -5.61 -9.35 5.09
N ASN A 14 -6.61 -10.20 4.85
CA ASN A 14 -7.21 -10.35 3.52
C ASN A 14 -7.96 -9.11 3.06
N ASP A 15 -8.56 -8.35 3.99
CA ASP A 15 -9.21 -7.06 3.74
C ASP A 15 -8.21 -5.89 3.59
N ASN A 16 -6.95 -6.19 3.23
CA ASN A 16 -5.84 -5.24 3.04
C ASN A 16 -5.34 -4.52 4.30
N GLU A 17 -5.79 -4.90 5.50
CA GLU A 17 -5.25 -4.34 6.74
C GLU A 17 -3.86 -4.91 7.06
N THR A 18 -3.06 -4.12 7.77
CA THR A 18 -1.80 -4.59 8.37
C THR A 18 -2.05 -4.80 9.85
N VAL A 19 -1.97 -6.05 10.31
CA VAL A 19 -2.24 -6.41 11.71
C VAL A 19 -0.93 -6.53 12.48
N TYR A 20 -0.81 -5.78 13.57
CA TYR A 20 0.34 -5.84 14.47
C TYR A 20 0.07 -6.80 15.62
N ILE A 21 0.97 -7.76 15.82
CA ILE A 21 0.85 -8.79 16.85
C ILE A 21 1.96 -8.56 17.88
N ALA A 22 1.56 -7.99 19.02
CA ALA A 22 2.45 -7.84 20.17
C ALA A 22 2.66 -9.21 20.87
N ARG A 23 3.90 -9.52 21.24
CA ARG A 23 4.27 -10.71 22.01
C ARG A 23 4.88 -10.27 23.33
N SER A 24 4.44 -10.87 24.44
CA SER A 24 4.79 -10.44 25.80
C SER A 24 6.30 -10.42 26.10
N ASN A 25 7.12 -11.16 25.33
CA ASN A 25 8.54 -11.35 25.63
C ASN A 25 9.51 -11.02 24.47
N ASN A 26 9.07 -10.45 23.32
CA ASN A 26 9.96 -9.88 22.29
C ASN A 26 9.23 -9.31 21.06
N ARG A 27 10.02 -8.66 20.18
CA ARG A 27 9.71 -8.00 18.89
C ARG A 27 8.31 -8.27 18.34
N THR A 28 7.52 -7.20 18.26
CA THR A 28 6.26 -7.15 17.53
C THR A 28 6.46 -7.64 16.10
N VAL A 29 5.59 -8.55 15.67
CA VAL A 29 5.50 -8.96 14.26
C VAL A 29 4.28 -8.29 13.64
N PHE A 30 4.27 -8.14 12.33
CA PHE A 30 3.08 -7.73 11.59
C PHE A 30 2.69 -8.81 10.59
N ALA A 31 1.41 -8.90 10.29
CA ALA A 31 0.86 -9.70 9.23
C ALA A 31 0.32 -8.77 8.13
N ILE A 32 0.62 -9.11 6.89
CA ILE A 32 0.25 -8.38 5.68
C ILE A 32 -0.07 -9.40 4.59
N SER A 33 -1.03 -9.09 3.71
CA SER A 33 -1.33 -9.98 2.59
C SER A 33 -0.13 -10.05 1.64
N GLN A 34 0.10 -11.23 1.08
CA GLN A 34 1.18 -11.43 0.12
C GLN A 34 1.06 -10.45 -1.06
N GLU A 35 -0.15 -10.26 -1.56
CA GLU A 35 -0.43 -9.34 -2.66
C GLU A 35 -0.03 -7.90 -2.33
N LYS A 36 -0.34 -7.40 -1.12
CA LYS A 36 0.05 -6.05 -0.69
C LYS A 36 1.56 -5.92 -0.57
N MET A 37 2.26 -6.95 -0.08
CA MET A 37 3.73 -6.98 -0.04
C MET A 37 4.34 -6.95 -1.45
N ASP A 38 3.79 -7.70 -2.40
CA ASP A 38 4.26 -7.71 -3.78
C ASP A 38 4.20 -6.31 -4.42
N TRP A 39 3.14 -5.54 -4.14
CA TRP A 39 3.03 -4.16 -4.62
C TRP A 39 4.06 -3.21 -3.99
N TYR A 40 4.36 -3.37 -2.71
CA TYR A 40 5.47 -2.65 -2.08
C TYR A 40 6.80 -2.98 -2.75
N GLU A 41 7.11 -4.26 -2.95
CA GLU A 41 8.36 -4.68 -3.57
C GLU A 41 8.50 -4.17 -5.00
N ARG A 42 7.42 -4.23 -5.79
CA ARG A 42 7.39 -3.71 -7.17
C ARG A 42 7.67 -2.21 -7.19
N THR A 43 7.05 -1.45 -6.29
CA THR A 43 7.26 0.00 -6.21
C THR A 43 8.70 0.35 -5.84
N LEU A 44 9.31 -0.40 -4.90
CA LEU A 44 10.69 -0.17 -4.45
C LEU A 44 11.75 -0.58 -5.49
N ARG A 45 11.46 -1.61 -6.29
CA ARG A 45 12.39 -2.11 -7.32
C ARG A 45 12.28 -1.35 -8.64
N ALA A 46 11.12 -0.79 -8.94
CA ALA A 46 10.90 -0.05 -10.17
C ALA A 46 11.62 1.30 -10.13
N LYS A 47 12.17 1.71 -11.26
CA LYS A 47 12.76 3.04 -11.41
C LYS A 47 11.64 4.07 -11.42
N GLU A 48 11.81 5.16 -10.68
CA GLU A 48 10.89 6.29 -10.70
C GLU A 48 10.70 6.81 -12.15
N GLY A 49 9.45 7.02 -12.54
CA GLY A 49 9.06 7.38 -13.91
C GLY A 49 8.91 6.20 -14.89
N ALA A 50 9.19 4.96 -14.48
CA ALA A 50 8.88 3.78 -15.29
C ALA A 50 7.40 3.41 -15.25
N LEU A 51 6.91 2.71 -16.28
CA LEU A 51 5.51 2.24 -16.34
C LEU A 51 5.17 1.31 -15.17
N GLU A 52 6.11 0.43 -14.81
CA GLU A 52 5.96 -0.50 -13.70
C GLU A 52 5.84 0.22 -12.36
N TYR A 53 6.57 1.34 -12.20
CA TYR A 53 6.48 2.18 -11.01
C TYR A 53 5.09 2.84 -10.92
N ALA A 54 4.62 3.44 -12.02
CA ALA A 54 3.29 4.05 -12.08
C ALA A 54 2.18 3.03 -11.76
N ALA A 55 2.24 1.85 -12.39
CA ALA A 55 1.26 0.78 -12.14
C ALA A 55 1.27 0.28 -10.69
N ALA A 56 2.45 0.15 -10.07
CA ALA A 56 2.55 -0.28 -8.68
C ALA A 56 2.05 0.81 -7.70
N ARG A 57 2.37 2.08 -7.98
CA ARG A 57 1.87 3.23 -7.21
C ARG A 57 0.34 3.30 -7.22
N ASP A 58 -0.29 3.16 -8.38
CA ASP A 58 -1.76 3.14 -8.51
C ASP A 58 -2.40 2.04 -7.65
N GLN A 59 -1.78 0.86 -7.59
CA GLN A 59 -2.27 -0.25 -6.77
C GLN A 59 -2.15 0.02 -5.27
N LEU A 60 -1.11 0.74 -4.86
CA LEU A 60 -0.95 1.17 -3.47
C LEU A 60 -1.94 2.29 -3.09
N ILE A 61 -2.25 3.21 -4.01
CA ILE A 61 -3.29 4.24 -3.83
C ILE A 61 -4.66 3.59 -3.65
N LYS A 62 -5.04 2.65 -4.54
CA LYS A 62 -6.31 1.89 -4.43
C LYS A 62 -6.47 1.14 -3.11
N ARG A 63 -5.36 0.80 -2.45
CA ARG A 63 -5.33 0.12 -1.15
C ARG A 63 -5.21 1.08 0.03
N HIS A 64 -5.35 2.39 -0.21
CA HIS A 64 -5.22 3.46 0.78
C HIS A 64 -3.87 3.43 1.54
N VAL A 65 -2.83 2.90 0.89
CA VAL A 65 -1.47 2.92 1.43
C VAL A 65 -0.78 4.24 1.13
N LEU A 66 -0.99 4.74 -0.09
CA LEU A 66 -0.51 6.04 -0.52
C LEU A 66 -1.70 7.00 -0.63
N PRO A 67 -1.48 8.31 -0.41
CA PRO A 67 -2.52 9.30 -0.66
C PRO A 67 -2.92 9.31 -2.14
N ASP A 68 -4.17 9.67 -2.40
CA ASP A 68 -4.65 9.93 -3.76
C ASP A 68 -3.83 11.04 -4.41
N ASP A 69 -3.78 11.01 -5.74
CA ASP A 69 -3.17 12.09 -6.51
C ASP A 69 -3.92 13.40 -6.30
N GLU A 70 -3.15 14.49 -6.21
CA GLU A 70 -3.74 15.81 -6.19
C GLU A 70 -4.53 16.04 -7.49
N ILE A 71 -5.78 16.47 -7.33
CA ILE A 71 -6.60 16.87 -8.47
C ILE A 71 -6.05 18.21 -8.95
N VAL A 72 -5.38 18.21 -10.10
CA VAL A 72 -4.87 19.43 -10.71
C VAL A 72 -5.88 19.96 -11.73
N GLU A 73 -6.22 21.24 -11.61
CA GLU A 73 -7.05 21.91 -12.62
C GLU A 73 -6.27 22.09 -13.93
N SER A 74 -6.82 21.56 -15.03
CA SER A 74 -6.25 21.68 -16.38
C SER A 74 -6.51 23.07 -16.97
N ASN A 75 -5.98 24.10 -16.31
CA ASN A 75 -6.08 25.50 -16.75
C ASN A 75 -4.84 25.93 -17.55
N ASP A 76 -4.87 27.14 -18.12
CA ASP A 76 -3.77 27.65 -18.93
C ASP A 76 -2.44 27.72 -18.14
N HIS A 77 -2.50 28.07 -16.85
CA HIS A 77 -1.34 28.09 -15.96
C HIS A 77 -0.72 26.69 -15.79
N TYR A 78 -1.53 25.63 -15.74
CA TYR A 78 -1.05 24.26 -15.71
C TYR A 78 -0.34 23.88 -17.02
N TRP A 79 -0.86 24.27 -18.18
CA TRP A 79 -0.23 23.90 -19.45
C TRP A 79 1.04 24.71 -19.77
N ASP A 80 1.12 25.94 -19.28
CA ASP A 80 2.29 26.81 -19.49
C ASP A 80 3.58 26.27 -18.84
N GLN A 81 3.50 25.38 -17.85
CA GLN A 81 4.70 24.77 -17.23
C GLN A 81 5.42 23.74 -18.13
N PHE A 82 4.75 23.30 -19.21
CA PHE A 82 5.28 22.30 -20.16
C PHE A 82 5.71 22.91 -21.50
N LYS A 83 5.60 24.23 -21.67
CA LYS A 83 6.10 24.96 -22.84
C LYS A 83 7.59 25.27 -22.68
#